data_AF-A0A0D6Q998-F1
#
_entry.id   AF-A0A0D6Q998-F1
#
_cell.length_a   1.000
_cell.length_b   1.000
_cell.length_c   1.000
_cell.angle_alpha   90.00
_cell.angle_beta   90.00
_cell.angle_gamma   90.00
#
_symmetry.space_group_name_H-M   'P 1'
#
loop_
_entity.id
_entity.type
_entity.pdbx_description
1 polymer ?
#
loop_
_entity_poly.entity_id
_entity_poly.type
_entity_poly.pdbx_seq_one_letter_code
_entity_poly.pdbx_strand_id
1 'polypeptide(L)'
;MSETTGCTADWHLEHSSPGMFLHYLAPQHLFARQINTLTARFRDVQALCDAGSCPPALTRLRNALAFHLVKMSRWWRFDFCPRGVTGVRNPLFLTYVKAHAERSAEDDALFDLFTMQRHMHGGDGGHILVLGRDPVPDPSVSIVYGVDGQRNFRFATGSHGVQPLWNGQAYPDFAAAWLAARGVHALIRDDSTDLHEYETAQREHAWARSWHHRHFHRSGKLPVIRLYAQANAQFMNCQSAFGRAEMKTVVERLAFDIARAAFQRHMTVADLIEDSDALSINLRSANTIKQRARAYVATCIDPISRPEMDTLLDRVVSYVPRRCP
;
A
#
# COMPACT_ATOMS: atom_id res chain seq x y z
N MET A 1 -1.32 -25.14 -9.93
CA MET A 1 0.14 -24.97 -9.95
C MET A 1 0.40 -23.48 -9.88
N SER A 2 1.15 -22.99 -8.89
CA SER A 2 1.47 -21.56 -8.82
C SER A 2 2.52 -21.28 -9.88
N GLU A 3 2.17 -20.54 -10.92
CA GLU A 3 3.13 -20.06 -11.91
C GLU A 3 4.14 -19.18 -11.18
N THR A 4 5.33 -19.70 -10.93
CA THR A 4 6.48 -18.87 -10.59
C THR A 4 6.72 -17.97 -11.80
N THR A 5 6.98 -16.70 -11.57
CA THR A 5 7.28 -15.69 -12.60
C THR A 5 8.54 -15.96 -13.44
N GLY A 6 9.15 -17.14 -13.31
CA GLY A 6 10.37 -17.57 -14.01
C GLY A 6 11.66 -17.21 -13.29
N CYS A 7 11.61 -16.44 -12.20
CA CYS A 7 12.79 -16.10 -11.40
C CYS A 7 13.26 -17.24 -10.50
N THR A 8 14.58 -17.35 -10.38
CA THR A 8 15.24 -18.36 -9.55
C THR A 8 15.32 -17.93 -8.08
N ALA A 9 15.63 -18.88 -7.19
CA ALA A 9 15.85 -18.59 -5.78
C ALA A 9 16.96 -17.56 -5.56
N ASP A 10 18.08 -17.68 -6.27
CA ASP A 10 19.23 -16.77 -6.16
C ASP A 10 18.85 -15.33 -6.54
N TRP A 11 18.08 -15.17 -7.63
CA TRP A 11 17.57 -13.87 -8.03
C TRP A 11 16.75 -13.21 -6.91
N HIS A 12 15.86 -13.97 -6.26
CA HIS A 12 15.04 -13.44 -5.16
C HIS A 12 15.87 -13.08 -3.93
N LEU A 13 16.91 -13.86 -3.61
CA LEU A 13 17.81 -13.55 -2.49
C LEU A 13 18.53 -12.21 -2.68
N GLU A 14 18.84 -11.85 -3.92
CA GLU A 14 19.51 -10.59 -4.25
C GLU A 14 18.56 -9.39 -4.36
N HIS A 15 17.30 -9.61 -4.78
CA HIS A 15 16.42 -8.50 -5.23
C HIS A 15 15.13 -8.34 -4.43
N SER A 16 14.74 -9.32 -3.61
CA SER A 16 13.43 -9.32 -2.92
C SER A 16 13.52 -9.01 -1.43
N SER A 17 14.69 -8.58 -0.93
CA SER A 17 14.80 -8.14 0.46
C SER A 17 13.87 -6.94 0.71
N PRO A 18 13.02 -6.95 1.76
CA PRO A 18 12.07 -5.86 2.03
C PRO A 18 12.70 -4.46 2.07
N GLY A 19 13.92 -4.34 2.60
CA GLY A 19 14.64 -3.07 2.70
C GLY A 19 15.01 -2.43 1.35
N MET A 20 14.92 -3.18 0.23
CA MET A 20 15.22 -2.64 -1.10
C MET A 20 14.08 -1.84 -1.71
N PHE A 21 12.84 -2.02 -1.24
CA PHE A 21 11.66 -1.42 -1.88
C PHE A 21 10.59 -0.92 -0.89
N LEU A 22 10.73 -1.18 0.41
CA LEU A 22 9.84 -0.66 1.44
C LEU A 22 10.43 0.59 2.10
N HIS A 23 9.61 1.64 2.17
CA HIS A 23 9.96 2.94 2.71
C HIS A 23 8.94 3.35 3.77
N TYR A 24 9.10 2.82 4.99
CA TYR A 24 8.14 3.03 6.08
C TYR A 24 8.03 4.48 6.56
N LEU A 25 9.16 5.20 6.62
CA LEU A 25 9.21 6.59 7.10
C LEU A 25 9.07 7.64 5.98
N ALA A 26 8.69 7.20 4.78
CA ALA A 26 8.58 8.05 3.60
C ALA A 26 7.29 7.72 2.82
N PRO A 27 6.13 8.18 3.31
CA PRO A 27 4.82 7.86 2.74
C PRO A 27 4.59 8.46 1.35
N GLN A 28 5.47 9.37 0.89
CA GLN A 28 5.48 9.86 -0.49
C GLN A 28 5.76 8.75 -1.52
N HIS A 29 6.37 7.63 -1.11
CA HIS A 29 6.50 6.46 -1.97
C HIS A 29 5.15 5.76 -2.10
N LEU A 30 4.70 5.56 -3.34
CA LEU A 30 3.39 5.02 -3.67
C LEU A 30 3.08 3.73 -2.90
N PHE A 31 2.09 3.79 -2.01
CA PHE A 31 1.59 2.65 -1.23
C PHE A 31 1.36 1.42 -2.12
N ALA A 32 0.62 1.60 -3.24
CA ALA A 32 0.26 0.52 -4.15
C ALA A 32 1.49 -0.19 -4.73
N ARG A 33 2.54 0.55 -5.12
CA ARG A 33 3.79 -0.04 -5.63
C ARG A 33 4.44 -0.94 -4.59
N GLN A 34 4.58 -0.44 -3.37
CA GLN A 34 5.24 -1.17 -2.28
C GLN A 34 4.47 -2.45 -1.93
N ILE A 35 3.15 -2.37 -1.77
CA ILE A 35 2.34 -3.51 -1.33
C ILE A 35 2.13 -4.55 -2.44
N ASN A 36 2.00 -4.14 -3.70
CA ASN A 36 1.92 -5.06 -4.83
C ASN A 36 3.24 -5.80 -5.03
N THR A 37 4.37 -5.09 -4.97
CA THR A 37 5.72 -5.69 -5.00
C THR A 37 5.86 -6.71 -3.89
N LEU A 38 5.60 -6.30 -2.64
CA LEU A 38 5.70 -7.18 -1.47
C LEU A 38 4.87 -8.46 -1.60
N THR A 39 3.64 -8.33 -2.08
CA THR A 39 2.72 -9.45 -2.28
C THR A 39 3.19 -10.39 -3.38
N ALA A 40 3.63 -9.85 -4.52
CA ALA A 40 4.15 -10.65 -5.63
C ALA A 40 5.40 -11.42 -5.21
N ARG A 41 6.37 -10.75 -4.57
CA ARG A 41 7.62 -11.37 -4.08
C ARG A 41 7.34 -12.47 -3.06
N PHE A 42 6.42 -12.24 -2.13
CA PHE A 42 6.03 -13.27 -1.17
C PHE A 42 5.48 -14.52 -1.88
N ARG A 43 4.56 -14.35 -2.84
CA ARG A 43 3.95 -15.48 -3.56
C ARG A 43 4.99 -16.28 -4.35
N ASP A 44 5.90 -15.60 -5.05
CA ASP A 44 6.95 -16.24 -5.83
C ASP A 44 7.92 -17.03 -4.92
N VAL A 45 8.40 -16.39 -3.85
CA VAL A 45 9.31 -17.04 -2.88
C VAL A 45 8.62 -18.19 -2.17
N GLN A 46 7.34 -18.07 -1.81
CA GLN A 46 6.56 -19.15 -1.21
C GLN A 46 6.44 -20.33 -2.18
N ALA A 47 6.14 -20.08 -3.46
CA ALA A 47 6.04 -21.13 -4.47
C ALA A 47 7.39 -21.87 -4.67
N LEU A 48 8.50 -21.14 -4.66
CA LEU A 48 9.85 -21.72 -4.71
C LEU A 48 10.15 -22.57 -3.46
N CYS A 49 9.74 -22.12 -2.27
CA CYS A 49 9.89 -22.91 -1.04
C CYS A 49 9.08 -24.22 -1.10
N ASP A 50 7.86 -24.17 -1.65
CA ASP A 50 6.97 -25.33 -1.78
C ASP A 50 7.46 -26.34 -2.84
N ALA A 51 8.27 -25.90 -3.81
CA ALA A 51 8.83 -26.73 -4.88
C ALA A 51 9.99 -27.65 -4.42
N GLY A 52 10.36 -27.64 -3.13
CA GLY A 52 11.19 -28.69 -2.51
C GLY A 52 12.68 -28.39 -2.35
N SER A 53 13.20 -27.29 -2.91
CA SER A 53 14.55 -26.78 -2.61
C SER A 53 14.45 -25.45 -1.86
N CYS A 54 14.33 -25.52 -0.52
CA CYS A 54 14.19 -24.34 0.33
C CYS A 54 15.47 -24.12 1.14
N PRO A 55 16.53 -23.50 0.57
CA PRO A 55 17.73 -23.19 1.34
C PRO A 55 17.37 -22.24 2.50
N PRO A 56 18.09 -22.29 3.65
CA PRO A 56 17.74 -21.50 4.83
C PRO A 56 17.63 -19.99 4.56
N ALA A 57 18.42 -19.47 3.61
CA ALA A 57 18.34 -18.08 3.19
C ALA A 57 16.98 -17.73 2.56
N LEU A 58 16.44 -18.62 1.71
CA LEU A 58 15.15 -18.43 1.07
C LEU A 58 14.01 -18.53 2.08
N THR A 59 14.11 -19.46 3.05
CA THR A 59 13.17 -19.53 4.19
C THR A 59 13.16 -18.22 5.00
N ARG A 60 14.35 -17.65 5.28
CA ARG A 60 14.46 -16.37 5.99
C ARG A 60 13.84 -15.22 5.20
N LEU A 61 14.07 -15.17 3.89
CA LEU A 61 13.48 -14.19 3.00
C LEU A 61 11.96 -14.29 2.99
N ARG A 62 11.40 -15.50 2.84
CA ARG A 62 9.95 -15.75 2.92
C ARG A 62 9.36 -15.22 4.22
N ASN A 63 10.00 -15.55 5.34
CA ASN A 63 9.53 -15.14 6.67
C ASN A 63 9.58 -13.62 6.83
N ALA A 64 10.63 -12.95 6.33
CA ALA A 64 10.72 -11.49 6.31
C ALA A 64 9.60 -10.86 5.47
N LEU A 65 9.38 -11.35 4.23
CA LEU A 65 8.29 -10.87 3.37
C LEU A 65 6.91 -11.03 4.06
N ALA A 66 6.67 -12.16 4.73
CA ALA A 66 5.44 -12.40 5.49
C ALA A 66 5.26 -11.39 6.64
N PHE A 67 6.30 -11.16 7.43
CA PHE A 67 6.29 -10.17 8.51
C PHE A 67 5.99 -8.77 7.99
N HIS A 68 6.66 -8.37 6.90
CA HIS A 68 6.47 -7.05 6.32
C HIS A 68 5.07 -6.85 5.71
N LEU A 69 4.38 -7.91 5.27
CA LEU A 69 2.98 -7.83 4.85
C LEU A 69 2.07 -7.43 6.03
N VAL A 70 2.31 -8.01 7.22
CA VAL A 70 1.60 -7.63 8.45
C VAL A 70 1.99 -6.22 8.89
N LYS A 71 3.27 -5.88 8.86
CA LYS A 71 3.74 -4.53 9.23
C LYS A 71 3.13 -3.46 8.32
N MET A 72 3.12 -3.68 7.00
CA MET A 72 2.49 -2.76 6.03
C MET A 72 0.98 -2.61 6.26
N SER A 73 0.26 -3.68 6.61
CA SER A 73 -1.18 -3.60 6.87
C SER A 73 -1.52 -2.71 8.06
N ARG A 74 -0.66 -2.67 9.07
CA ARG A 74 -0.76 -1.73 10.18
C ARG A 74 -0.31 -0.33 9.79
N TRP A 75 0.80 -0.22 9.06
CA TRP A 75 1.38 1.07 8.65
C TRP A 75 0.44 1.94 7.83
N TRP A 76 -0.33 1.32 6.92
CA TRP A 76 -1.26 1.98 6.01
C TRP A 76 -2.73 1.69 6.34
N ARG A 77 -3.00 0.97 7.43
CA ARG A 77 -4.33 0.56 7.90
C ARG A 77 -5.22 -0.06 6.81
N PHE A 78 -4.69 -1.07 6.11
CA PHE A 78 -5.48 -1.84 5.14
C PHE A 78 -5.89 -3.21 5.62
N ASP A 79 -7.02 -3.68 5.10
CA ASP A 79 -7.54 -5.01 5.39
C ASP A 79 -6.68 -6.07 4.70
N PHE A 80 -6.03 -6.89 5.53
CA PHE A 80 -5.14 -7.95 5.08
C PHE A 80 -5.68 -9.31 5.53
N CYS A 81 -6.06 -10.14 4.56
CA CYS A 81 -6.37 -11.54 4.77
C CYS A 81 -5.26 -12.40 4.14
N PRO A 82 -4.41 -13.10 4.92
CA PRO A 82 -3.32 -13.90 4.38
C PRO A 82 -3.77 -14.86 3.28
N ARG A 83 -4.87 -15.59 3.50
CA ARG A 83 -5.40 -16.52 2.50
C ARG A 83 -5.86 -15.80 1.23
N GLY A 84 -6.58 -14.69 1.37
CA GLY A 84 -7.10 -13.95 0.21
C GLY A 84 -6.01 -13.27 -0.61
N VAL A 85 -4.96 -12.80 0.05
CA VAL A 85 -3.87 -12.04 -0.57
C VAL A 85 -2.71 -12.92 -1.01
N THR A 86 -2.43 -14.03 -0.33
CA THR A 86 -1.23 -14.83 -0.59
C THR A 86 -1.52 -16.29 -0.95
N GLY A 87 -2.75 -16.77 -0.73
CA GLY A 87 -3.11 -18.18 -0.87
C GLY A 87 -2.75 -19.04 0.35
N VAL A 88 -1.88 -18.56 1.24
CA VAL A 88 -1.42 -19.29 2.43
C VAL A 88 -2.48 -19.21 3.54
N ARG A 89 -2.79 -20.35 4.18
CA ARG A 89 -3.72 -20.40 5.32
C ARG A 89 -3.20 -19.59 6.51
N ASN A 90 -4.09 -18.90 7.21
CA ASN A 90 -3.72 -17.98 8.30
C ASN A 90 -2.79 -18.60 9.37
N PRO A 91 -3.05 -19.82 9.91
CA PRO A 91 -2.17 -20.40 10.92
C PRO A 91 -0.75 -20.60 10.40
N LEU A 92 -0.59 -21.14 9.18
CA LEU A 92 0.71 -21.36 8.55
C LEU A 92 1.41 -20.03 8.28
N PHE A 93 0.70 -19.04 7.72
CA PHE A 93 1.26 -17.72 7.47
C PHE A 93 1.81 -17.07 8.75
N LEU A 94 1.09 -17.20 9.88
CA LEU A 94 1.54 -16.67 11.17
C LEU A 94 2.78 -17.38 11.70
N THR A 95 3.05 -18.64 11.33
CA THR A 95 4.33 -19.28 11.69
C THR A 95 5.53 -18.59 11.03
N TYR A 96 5.37 -18.11 9.79
CA TYR A 96 6.42 -17.40 9.07
C TYR A 96 6.70 -16.04 9.70
N VAL A 97 5.63 -15.34 10.08
CA VAL A 97 5.72 -14.03 10.75
C VAL A 97 6.44 -14.16 12.09
N LYS A 98 6.04 -15.13 12.92
CA LYS A 98 6.67 -15.39 14.24
C LYS A 98 8.15 -15.75 14.09
N ALA A 99 8.47 -16.66 13.18
CA ALA A 99 9.85 -17.09 12.94
C ALA A 99 10.77 -15.95 12.44
N HIS A 100 10.22 -14.88 11.87
CA HIS A 100 10.99 -13.67 11.57
C HIS A 100 11.14 -12.78 12.82
N ALA A 101 10.03 -12.48 13.49
CA ALA A 101 9.99 -11.59 14.64
C ALA A 101 10.94 -12.06 15.77
N GLU A 102 10.99 -13.36 16.04
CA GLU A 102 11.87 -13.96 17.08
C GLU A 102 13.38 -13.71 16.84
N ARG A 103 13.79 -13.23 15.67
CA ARG A 103 15.21 -12.96 15.34
C ARG A 103 15.67 -11.57 15.75
N SER A 104 14.75 -10.65 16.06
CA SER A 104 15.05 -9.25 16.37
C SER A 104 14.12 -8.78 17.49
N ALA A 105 14.69 -8.30 18.59
CA ALA A 105 13.90 -7.75 19.70
C ALA A 105 13.00 -6.59 19.27
N GLU A 106 13.43 -5.80 18.27
CA GLU A 106 12.64 -4.69 17.73
C GLU A 106 11.42 -5.19 16.95
N ASP A 107 11.59 -6.20 16.11
CA ASP A 107 10.50 -6.76 15.31
C ASP A 107 9.55 -7.60 16.17
N ASP A 108 10.06 -8.28 17.20
CA ASP A 108 9.24 -8.97 18.21
C ASP A 108 8.40 -7.98 19.02
N ALA A 109 8.99 -6.90 19.53
CA ALA A 109 8.25 -5.85 20.24
C ALA A 109 7.17 -5.21 19.35
N LEU A 110 7.49 -4.95 18.08
CA LEU A 110 6.54 -4.42 17.12
C LEU A 110 5.40 -5.42 16.81
N PHE A 111 5.73 -6.70 16.66
CA PHE A 111 4.76 -7.76 16.43
C PHE A 111 3.84 -7.94 17.63
N ASP A 112 4.40 -7.96 18.84
CA ASP A 112 3.66 -8.01 20.10
C ASP A 112 2.69 -6.84 20.20
N LEU A 113 3.16 -5.60 19.96
CA LEU A 113 2.34 -4.39 20.00
C LEU A 113 1.10 -4.49 19.08
N PHE A 114 1.26 -5.05 17.88
CA PHE A 114 0.17 -5.16 16.91
C PHE A 114 -0.72 -6.41 17.07
N THR A 115 -0.36 -7.31 17.99
CA THR A 115 -1.07 -8.58 18.20
C THR A 115 -1.51 -8.77 19.64
N MET A 116 -0.62 -9.22 20.51
CA MET A 116 -0.91 -9.73 21.85
C MET A 116 -0.73 -8.67 22.95
N GLN A 117 0.16 -7.70 22.76
CA GLN A 117 0.51 -6.66 23.73
C GLN A 117 0.86 -7.24 25.10
N ARG A 118 1.79 -8.21 25.12
CA ARG A 118 2.32 -8.84 26.34
C ARG A 118 3.28 -7.92 27.08
N HIS A 119 4.06 -7.14 26.35
CA HIS A 119 5.10 -6.26 26.91
C HIS A 119 4.63 -4.81 27.00
N MET A 120 3.69 -4.42 26.15
CA MET A 120 3.08 -3.09 26.12
C MET A 120 1.79 -3.09 26.95
N HIS A 121 1.49 -1.99 27.65
CA HIS A 121 0.20 -1.83 28.33
C HIS A 121 -0.92 -1.64 27.29
N GLY A 122 -1.62 -2.72 26.96
CA GLY A 122 -2.73 -2.69 26.02
C GLY A 122 -3.81 -1.69 26.45
N GLY A 123 -4.19 -0.78 25.55
CA GLY A 123 -5.17 0.27 25.81
C GLY A 123 -4.60 1.58 26.36
N ASP A 124 -3.33 1.61 26.78
CA ASP A 124 -2.67 2.81 27.30
C ASP A 124 -2.09 3.67 26.17
N GLY A 125 -2.62 4.89 25.99
CA GLY A 125 -2.14 5.86 25.01
C GLY A 125 -0.82 6.56 25.38
N GLY A 126 -0.37 6.42 26.65
CA GLY A 126 0.88 7.00 27.15
C GLY A 126 2.09 6.09 27.00
N HIS A 127 1.89 4.78 26.82
CA HIS A 127 2.98 3.83 26.57
C HIS A 127 3.24 3.75 25.06
N ILE A 128 4.37 4.32 24.61
CA ILE A 128 4.68 4.49 23.19
C ILE A 128 5.97 3.74 22.82
N LEU A 129 5.87 2.81 21.87
CA LEU A 129 7.03 2.19 21.22
C LEU A 129 7.57 3.15 20.16
N VAL A 130 8.83 3.56 20.29
CA VAL A 130 9.50 4.44 19.33
C VAL A 130 9.88 3.67 18.07
N LEU A 131 9.47 4.18 16.90
CA LEU A 131 9.73 3.57 15.60
C LEU A 131 10.99 4.12 14.93
N GLY A 132 11.32 5.38 15.19
CA GLY A 132 12.46 6.05 14.57
C GLY A 132 12.29 7.56 14.50
N ARG A 133 13.33 8.21 13.97
CA ARG A 133 13.35 9.66 13.71
C ARG A 133 13.02 9.92 12.25
N ASP A 134 12.48 11.09 12.00
CA ASP A 134 12.26 11.58 10.64
C ASP A 134 13.60 11.58 9.87
N PRO A 135 13.63 11.00 8.65
CA PRO A 135 14.84 10.93 7.85
C PRO A 135 15.25 12.30 7.26
N VAL A 136 14.36 13.29 7.24
CA VAL A 136 14.69 14.63 6.74
C VAL A 136 15.43 15.40 7.84
N PRO A 137 16.72 15.72 7.64
CA PRO A 137 17.49 16.43 8.64
C PRO A 137 17.02 17.89 8.71
N ASP A 138 16.54 18.31 9.87
CA ASP A 138 16.32 19.70 10.21
C ASP A 138 17.15 20.02 11.48
N PRO A 139 18.02 21.04 11.45
CA PRO A 139 18.88 21.38 12.59
C PRO A 139 18.13 22.00 13.79
N SER A 140 16.91 22.50 13.57
CA SER A 140 16.11 23.23 14.56
C SER A 140 15.08 22.34 15.27
N VAL A 141 14.48 21.38 14.56
CA VAL A 141 13.42 20.52 15.08
C VAL A 141 13.68 19.07 14.70
N SER A 142 13.70 18.19 15.70
CA SER A 142 13.67 16.75 15.54
C SER A 142 12.24 16.23 15.65
N ILE A 143 11.84 15.36 14.73
CA ILE A 143 10.57 14.65 14.77
C ILE A 143 10.84 13.18 15.05
N VAL A 144 10.15 12.62 16.05
CA VAL A 144 10.20 11.20 16.41
C VAL A 144 8.82 10.59 16.20
N TYR A 145 8.77 9.38 15.65
CA TYR A 145 7.53 8.64 15.45
C TYR A 145 7.44 7.45 16.40
N GLY A 146 6.22 7.11 16.80
CA GLY A 146 5.94 5.99 17.67
C GLY A 146 4.56 5.38 17.44
N VAL A 147 4.30 4.27 18.10
CA VAL A 147 2.96 3.64 18.17
C VAL A 147 2.60 3.43 19.63
N ASP A 148 1.41 3.88 20.01
CA ASP A 148 0.91 3.76 21.38
C ASP A 148 0.28 2.40 21.69
N GLY A 149 -0.01 2.13 22.96
CA GLY A 149 -0.71 0.92 23.42
C GLY A 149 -2.15 0.77 22.91
N GLN A 150 -2.71 1.78 22.23
CA GLN A 150 -3.97 1.68 21.49
C GLN A 150 -3.76 1.37 20.00
N ARG A 151 -2.51 1.13 19.59
CA ARG A 151 -2.07 0.83 18.22
C ARG A 151 -2.28 1.99 17.26
N ASN A 152 -2.31 3.21 17.77
CA ASN A 152 -2.33 4.42 16.96
C ASN A 152 -0.91 4.96 16.79
N PHE A 153 -0.65 5.54 15.63
CA PHE A 153 0.58 6.25 15.36
C PHE A 153 0.60 7.58 16.11
N ARG A 154 1.78 7.92 16.63
CA ARG A 154 2.08 9.13 17.38
C ARG A 154 3.31 9.79 16.77
N PHE A 155 3.43 11.09 16.97
CA PHE A 155 4.68 11.79 16.74
C PHE A 155 5.00 12.71 17.92
N ALA A 156 6.28 13.01 18.08
CA ALA A 156 6.80 13.98 19.02
C ALA A 156 7.70 14.96 18.28
N THR A 157 7.71 16.21 18.73
CA THR A 157 8.63 17.24 18.25
C THR A 157 9.53 17.70 19.39
N GLY A 158 10.77 18.07 19.09
CA GLY A 158 11.68 18.63 20.09
C GLY A 158 12.97 19.12 19.46
N SER A 159 13.68 20.00 20.17
CA SER A 159 15.03 20.39 19.78
C SER A 159 15.99 19.21 19.90
N HIS A 160 17.05 19.19 19.08
CA HIS A 160 18.07 18.14 19.17
C HIS A 160 18.69 18.06 20.58
N GLY A 161 18.85 16.84 21.08
CA GLY A 161 19.41 16.58 22.41
C GLY A 161 18.44 16.81 23.58
N VAL A 162 17.24 17.34 23.34
CA VAL A 162 16.19 17.51 24.36
C VAL A 162 15.19 16.37 24.25
N GLN A 163 14.58 15.98 25.38
CA GLN A 163 13.51 14.99 25.38
C GLN A 163 12.33 15.51 24.53
N PRO A 164 11.91 14.79 23.48
CA PRO A 164 10.86 15.26 22.58
C PRO A 164 9.49 15.20 23.26
N LEU A 165 8.63 16.17 22.95
CA LEU A 165 7.28 16.26 23.49
C LEU A 165 6.30 15.55 22.56
N TRP A 166 5.66 14.49 23.05
CA TRP A 166 4.64 13.75 22.30
C TRP A 166 3.41 14.61 22.08
N ASN A 167 2.96 14.69 20.82
CA ASN A 167 1.71 15.34 20.48
C ASN A 167 0.54 14.57 21.13
N GLY A 168 -0.49 15.29 21.59
CA GLY A 168 -1.66 14.71 22.26
C GLY A 168 -2.60 13.92 21.34
N GLN A 169 -2.56 14.17 20.03
CA GLN A 169 -3.41 13.52 19.05
C GLN A 169 -2.86 12.15 18.61
N ALA A 170 -3.77 11.19 18.42
CA ALA A 170 -3.47 9.86 17.91
C ALA A 170 -3.88 9.73 16.44
N TYR A 171 -3.12 8.97 15.66
CA TYR A 171 -3.34 8.81 14.23
C TYR A 171 -3.58 7.35 13.84
N PRO A 172 -4.50 7.11 12.91
CA PRO A 172 -4.94 5.77 12.51
C PRO A 172 -3.88 4.96 11.75
N ASP A 173 -2.97 5.62 11.07
CA ASP A 173 -1.93 5.07 10.20
C ASP A 173 -0.74 6.05 10.18
N PHE A 174 0.38 5.59 9.63
CA PHE A 174 1.61 6.37 9.65
C PHE A 174 1.55 7.61 8.75
N ALA A 175 0.92 7.52 7.59
CA ALA A 175 0.84 8.66 6.66
C ALA A 175 0.08 9.83 7.29
N ALA A 176 -1.01 9.57 8.01
CA ALA A 176 -1.72 10.58 8.77
C ALA A 176 -0.86 11.21 9.88
N ALA A 177 -0.10 10.41 10.63
CA ALA A 177 0.81 10.92 11.65
C ALA A 177 1.95 11.77 11.05
N TRP A 178 2.48 11.31 9.91
CA TRP A 178 3.54 12.00 9.18
C TRP A 178 3.08 13.35 8.65
N LEU A 179 1.91 13.42 7.99
CA LEU A 179 1.33 14.68 7.52
C LEU A 179 1.08 15.67 8.66
N ALA A 180 0.55 15.19 9.77
CA ALA A 180 0.32 16.05 10.93
C ALA A 180 1.64 16.54 11.56
N ALA A 181 2.65 15.69 11.64
CA ALA A 181 3.98 16.09 12.10
C ALA A 181 4.59 17.17 11.20
N ARG A 182 4.43 17.05 9.88
CA ARG A 182 4.85 18.06 8.90
C ARG A 182 4.07 19.38 9.04
N GLY A 183 2.77 19.32 9.30
CA GLY A 183 1.96 20.52 9.60
C GLY A 183 2.43 21.24 10.86
N VAL A 184 2.68 20.51 11.95
CA VAL A 184 3.23 21.10 13.19
C VAL A 184 4.63 21.67 12.96
N HIS A 185 5.46 21.00 12.16
CA HIS A 185 6.78 21.50 11.81
C HIS A 185 6.72 22.80 11.00
N ALA A 186 5.82 22.88 10.01
CA ALA A 186 5.57 24.11 9.26
C ALA A 186 5.10 25.25 10.17
N LEU A 187 4.20 24.95 11.12
CA LEU A 187 3.74 25.92 12.13
C LEU A 187 4.89 26.43 13.02
N ILE A 188 5.79 25.55 13.48
CA ILE A 188 6.97 25.96 14.28
C ILE A 188 7.89 26.88 13.47
N ARG A 189 7.96 26.69 12.15
CA ARG A 189 8.76 27.50 11.22
C ARG A 189 8.06 28.77 10.73
N ASP A 190 6.83 29.01 11.17
CA ASP A 190 5.96 30.11 10.70
C ASP A 190 5.75 30.10 9.16
N ASP A 191 5.72 28.90 8.55
CA ASP A 191 5.50 28.71 7.12
C ASP A 191 4.02 28.46 6.82
N SER A 192 3.29 29.53 6.53
CA SER A 192 1.84 29.47 6.26
C SER A 192 1.48 28.70 4.98
N THR A 193 2.38 28.63 3.99
CA THR A 193 2.13 27.91 2.74
C THR A 193 2.26 26.41 2.96
N ASP A 194 3.35 25.97 3.60
CA ASP A 194 3.53 24.55 3.93
C ASP A 194 2.46 24.06 4.90
N LEU A 195 2.08 24.87 5.89
CA LEU A 195 1.00 24.52 6.82
C LEU A 195 -0.31 24.24 6.07
N HIS A 196 -0.70 25.13 5.15
CA HIS A 196 -1.92 24.95 4.35
C HIS A 196 -1.86 23.70 3.45
N GLU A 197 -0.70 23.43 2.85
CA GLU A 197 -0.45 22.24 2.04
C GLU A 197 -0.65 20.96 2.86
N TYR A 198 -0.06 20.87 4.06
CA TYR A 198 -0.17 19.67 4.90
C TYR A 198 -1.55 19.47 5.53
N GLU A 199 -2.24 20.54 5.93
CA GLU A 199 -3.63 20.46 6.40
C GLU A 199 -4.57 19.97 5.28
N THR A 200 -4.34 20.43 4.06
CA THR A 200 -5.10 20.00 2.88
C THR A 200 -4.79 18.55 2.52
N ALA A 201 -3.51 18.17 2.53
CA ALA A 201 -3.09 16.79 2.33
C ALA A 201 -3.68 15.83 3.37
N GLN A 202 -3.80 16.23 4.64
CA GLN A 202 -4.39 15.41 5.69
C GLN A 202 -5.88 15.11 5.42
N ARG A 203 -6.64 16.10 4.96
CA ARG A 203 -8.06 15.93 4.58
C ARG A 203 -8.21 15.00 3.37
N GLU A 204 -7.37 15.18 2.35
CA GLU A 204 -7.38 14.35 1.14
C GLU A 204 -6.94 12.90 1.41
N HIS A 205 -5.92 12.72 2.27
CA HIS A 205 -5.47 11.40 2.70
C HIS A 205 -6.59 10.64 3.43
N ALA A 206 -7.44 11.33 4.20
CA ALA A 206 -8.59 10.69 4.85
C ALA A 206 -9.55 10.05 3.83
N TRP A 207 -9.69 10.62 2.63
CA TRP A 207 -10.43 10.02 1.51
C TRP A 207 -9.67 8.82 0.93
N ALA A 208 -8.37 9.00 0.60
CA ALA A 208 -7.50 7.96 0.04
C ALA A 208 -7.43 6.71 0.94
N ARG A 209 -7.37 6.90 2.26
CA ARG A 209 -7.33 5.84 3.27
C ARG A 209 -8.50 4.86 3.15
N SER A 210 -9.70 5.33 2.78
CA SER A 210 -10.86 4.44 2.57
C SER A 210 -10.67 3.48 1.37
N TRP A 211 -9.84 3.86 0.41
CA TRP A 211 -9.46 3.06 -0.75
C TRP A 211 -8.29 2.14 -0.43
N HIS A 212 -7.29 2.64 0.30
CA HIS A 212 -6.20 1.81 0.85
C HIS A 212 -6.77 0.70 1.73
N HIS A 213 -7.73 1.04 2.60
CA HIS A 213 -8.38 0.09 3.49
C HIS A 213 -8.88 -1.15 2.74
N ARG A 214 -9.48 -0.94 1.56
CA ARG A 214 -10.08 -1.97 0.72
C ARG A 214 -9.13 -2.45 -0.40
N HIS A 215 -7.82 -2.28 -0.25
CA HIS A 215 -6.89 -2.50 -1.36
C HIS A 215 -6.92 -3.91 -1.93
N PHE A 216 -7.14 -4.91 -1.08
CA PHE A 216 -7.24 -6.30 -1.49
C PHE A 216 -8.67 -6.83 -1.57
N HIS A 217 -9.67 -5.97 -1.37
CA HIS A 217 -11.05 -6.39 -1.49
C HIS A 217 -11.34 -6.67 -2.97
N ARG A 218 -11.96 -7.82 -3.24
CA ARG A 218 -12.56 -8.03 -4.55
C ARG A 218 -13.69 -7.02 -4.68
N SER A 219 -13.69 -6.25 -5.76
CA SER A 219 -14.86 -5.47 -6.17
C SER A 219 -16.04 -6.44 -6.20
N GLY A 220 -16.94 -6.32 -5.22
CA GLY A 220 -18.09 -7.22 -5.09
C GLY A 220 -19.10 -6.98 -6.21
N LYS A 221 -20.38 -7.24 -5.95
CA LYS A 221 -21.49 -6.95 -6.88
C LYS A 221 -21.62 -5.46 -7.28
N LEU A 222 -20.89 -4.55 -6.64
CA LEU A 222 -20.85 -3.13 -7.01
C LEU A 222 -20.05 -2.96 -8.31
N PRO A 223 -20.62 -2.31 -9.35
CA PRO A 223 -19.92 -2.10 -10.61
C PRO A 223 -18.64 -1.30 -10.37
N VAL A 224 -17.48 -1.86 -10.70
CA VAL A 224 -16.15 -1.23 -10.60
C VAL A 224 -16.13 0.17 -11.24
N ILE A 225 -16.98 0.37 -12.25
CA ILE A 225 -17.19 1.63 -12.95
C ILE A 225 -17.75 2.74 -12.04
N ARG A 226 -18.68 2.41 -11.12
CA ARG A 226 -19.19 3.39 -10.14
C ARG A 226 -18.12 3.80 -9.14
N LEU A 227 -17.32 2.83 -8.69
CA LEU A 227 -16.19 3.11 -7.80
C LEU A 227 -15.16 4.01 -8.48
N TYR A 228 -14.86 3.75 -9.76
CA TYR A 228 -13.99 4.60 -10.56
C TYR A 228 -14.52 6.03 -10.69
N ALA A 229 -15.80 6.21 -10.99
CA ALA A 229 -16.41 7.54 -11.08
C ALA A 229 -16.31 8.31 -9.74
N GLN A 230 -16.59 7.64 -8.63
CA GLN A 230 -16.47 8.22 -7.28
C GLN A 230 -15.02 8.64 -6.97
N ALA A 231 -14.06 7.74 -7.19
CA ALA A 231 -12.65 8.03 -6.94
C ALA A 231 -12.13 9.15 -7.85
N ASN A 232 -12.59 9.18 -9.11
CA ASN A 232 -12.22 10.23 -10.06
C ASN A 232 -12.77 11.59 -9.63
N ALA A 233 -14.00 11.67 -9.13
CA ALA A 233 -14.55 12.92 -8.58
C ALA A 233 -13.73 13.42 -7.37
N GLN A 234 -13.33 12.52 -6.47
CA GLN A 234 -12.44 12.87 -5.35
C GLN A 234 -11.07 13.35 -5.84
N PHE A 235 -10.47 12.66 -6.81
CA PHE A 235 -9.19 13.04 -7.40
C PHE A 235 -9.23 14.45 -8.03
N MET A 236 -10.31 14.80 -8.73
CA MET A 236 -10.48 16.14 -9.32
C MET A 236 -10.60 17.25 -8.26
N ASN A 237 -10.97 16.91 -7.04
CA ASN A 237 -11.06 17.84 -5.91
C ASN A 237 -9.75 17.94 -5.10
N CYS A 238 -8.75 17.11 -5.38
CA CYS A 238 -7.47 17.16 -4.67
C CYS A 238 -6.63 18.37 -5.11
N GLN A 239 -6.14 19.12 -4.12
CA GLN A 239 -5.36 20.34 -4.24
C GLN A 239 -3.93 20.17 -3.75
N SER A 240 -3.68 19.28 -2.79
CA SER A 240 -2.31 19.02 -2.30
C SER A 240 -1.53 18.13 -3.28
N ALA A 241 -0.20 18.24 -3.30
CA ALA A 241 0.67 17.35 -4.05
C ALA A 241 0.54 15.90 -3.57
N PHE A 242 0.52 15.70 -2.24
CA PHE A 242 0.42 14.37 -1.63
C PHE A 242 -0.93 13.70 -1.95
N GLY A 243 -2.04 14.38 -1.67
CA GLY A 243 -3.38 13.83 -1.92
C GLY A 243 -3.68 13.62 -3.40
N ARG A 244 -3.19 14.49 -4.30
CA ARG A 244 -3.24 14.23 -5.75
C ARG A 244 -2.50 12.96 -6.13
N ALA A 245 -1.29 12.74 -5.60
CA ALA A 245 -0.49 11.56 -5.92
C ALA A 245 -1.17 10.25 -5.44
N GLU A 246 -1.69 10.25 -4.21
CA GLU A 246 -2.42 9.11 -3.66
C GLU A 246 -3.69 8.81 -4.43
N MET A 247 -4.56 9.81 -4.62
CA MET A 247 -5.82 9.62 -5.32
C MET A 247 -5.65 9.29 -6.80
N LYS A 248 -4.62 9.83 -7.46
CA LYS A 248 -4.24 9.40 -8.81
C LYS A 248 -3.98 7.90 -8.86
N THR A 249 -3.20 7.38 -7.92
CA THR A 249 -2.87 5.95 -7.83
C THR A 249 -4.12 5.09 -7.62
N VAL A 250 -5.07 5.56 -6.80
CA VAL A 250 -6.37 4.89 -6.60
C VAL A 250 -7.18 4.84 -7.89
N VAL A 251 -7.30 5.96 -8.60
CA VAL A 251 -8.06 6.06 -9.85
C VAL A 251 -7.43 5.20 -10.94
N GLU A 252 -6.11 5.21 -11.06
CA GLU A 252 -5.35 4.38 -12.01
C GLU A 252 -5.51 2.89 -11.72
N ARG A 253 -5.51 2.50 -10.44
CA ARG A 253 -5.83 1.12 -10.04
C ARG A 253 -7.23 0.70 -10.48
N LEU A 254 -8.23 1.54 -10.22
CA LEU A 254 -9.62 1.23 -10.59
C LEU A 254 -9.79 1.15 -12.11
N ALA A 255 -9.04 1.97 -12.86
CA ALA A 255 -8.96 1.86 -14.32
C ALA A 255 -8.37 0.51 -14.76
N PHE A 256 -7.30 0.06 -14.10
CA PHE A 256 -6.74 -1.27 -14.33
C PHE A 256 -7.72 -2.39 -13.98
N ASP A 257 -8.47 -2.27 -12.88
CA ASP A 257 -9.50 -3.23 -12.51
C ASP A 257 -10.65 -3.31 -13.53
N ILE A 258 -11.05 -2.17 -14.13
CA ILE A 258 -12.00 -2.13 -15.25
C ILE A 258 -11.44 -2.88 -16.46
N ALA A 259 -10.21 -2.59 -16.86
CA ALA A 259 -9.58 -3.26 -18.01
C ALA A 259 -9.46 -4.78 -17.79
N ARG A 260 -9.08 -5.20 -16.58
CA ARG A 260 -9.01 -6.61 -16.20
C ARG A 260 -10.39 -7.27 -16.21
N ALA A 261 -11.43 -6.59 -15.75
CA ALA A 261 -12.80 -7.11 -15.81
C ALA A 261 -13.29 -7.28 -17.26
N ALA A 262 -12.97 -6.32 -18.15
CA ALA A 262 -13.28 -6.41 -19.58
C ALA A 262 -12.56 -7.60 -20.23
N PHE A 263 -11.26 -7.79 -19.92
CA PHE A 263 -10.49 -8.96 -20.36
C PHE A 263 -11.15 -10.28 -19.97
N GLN A 264 -11.50 -10.43 -18.69
CA GLN A 264 -12.11 -11.63 -18.15
C GLN A 264 -13.49 -11.94 -18.75
N ARG A 265 -14.20 -10.92 -19.23
CA ARG A 265 -15.50 -11.02 -19.88
C ARG A 265 -15.42 -11.07 -21.41
N HIS A 266 -14.22 -11.09 -21.98
CA HIS A 266 -13.99 -11.11 -23.43
C HIS A 266 -14.70 -9.97 -24.19
N MET A 267 -14.65 -8.75 -23.65
CA MET A 267 -15.28 -7.55 -24.24
C MET A 267 -14.34 -6.34 -24.19
N THR A 268 -14.68 -5.25 -24.88
CA THR A 268 -13.91 -4.01 -24.76
C THR A 268 -14.24 -3.27 -23.46
N VAL A 269 -13.38 -2.32 -23.08
CA VAL A 269 -13.69 -1.37 -21.99
C VAL A 269 -14.92 -0.53 -22.31
N ALA A 270 -15.18 -0.22 -23.58
CA ALA A 270 -16.35 0.57 -23.98
C ALA A 270 -17.63 -0.23 -23.76
N ASP A 271 -17.67 -1.48 -24.23
CA ASP A 271 -18.83 -2.38 -24.05
C ASP A 271 -19.12 -2.58 -22.56
N LEU A 272 -18.09 -2.77 -21.73
CA LEU A 272 -18.26 -2.92 -20.27
C LEU A 272 -18.87 -1.67 -19.61
N ILE A 273 -18.56 -0.47 -20.12
CA ILE A 273 -19.13 0.79 -19.63
C ILE A 273 -20.59 0.90 -20.02
N GLU A 274 -20.92 0.57 -21.27
CA GLU A 274 -22.30 0.56 -21.78
C GLU A 274 -23.18 -0.42 -20.99
N ASP A 275 -22.69 -1.63 -20.72
CA ASP A 275 -23.39 -2.67 -19.95
C ASP A 275 -23.66 -2.29 -18.48
N SER A 276 -23.00 -1.26 -17.94
CA SER A 276 -23.05 -0.96 -16.50
C SER A 276 -24.13 0.07 -16.10
N ASP A 277 -25.00 0.47 -17.03
CA ASP A 277 -26.01 1.54 -16.85
C ASP A 277 -25.44 2.83 -16.22
N ALA A 278 -24.13 3.03 -16.34
CA ALA A 278 -23.41 4.15 -15.77
C ALA A 278 -23.46 5.30 -16.78
N LEU A 279 -24.66 5.87 -16.95
CA LEU A 279 -25.05 6.92 -17.92
C LEU A 279 -24.18 8.20 -17.95
N SER A 280 -23.15 8.32 -17.10
CA SER A 280 -22.26 9.49 -17.00
C SER A 280 -20.89 9.31 -17.65
N ILE A 281 -20.56 8.13 -18.19
CA ILE A 281 -19.20 7.83 -18.70
C ILE A 281 -19.23 7.73 -20.22
N ASN A 282 -18.84 8.82 -20.88
CA ASN A 282 -18.77 8.95 -22.35
C ASN A 282 -17.68 8.04 -22.95
N LEU A 283 -17.75 7.67 -24.25
CA LEU A 283 -16.76 6.87 -24.98
C LEU A 283 -15.33 7.41 -24.88
N ARG A 284 -15.14 8.74 -24.78
CA ARG A 284 -13.81 9.35 -24.52
C ARG A 284 -13.17 8.82 -23.22
N SER A 285 -13.98 8.45 -22.25
CA SER A 285 -13.53 7.91 -20.96
C SER A 285 -12.88 6.53 -21.11
N ALA A 286 -13.26 5.74 -22.12
CA ALA A 286 -12.66 4.42 -22.33
C ALA A 286 -11.17 4.52 -22.67
N ASN A 287 -10.77 5.49 -23.51
CA ASN A 287 -9.36 5.75 -23.82
C ASN A 287 -8.60 6.27 -22.60
N THR A 288 -9.20 7.17 -21.81
CA THR A 288 -8.61 7.64 -20.56
C THR A 288 -8.42 6.50 -19.56
N ILE A 289 -9.40 5.59 -19.43
CA ILE A 289 -9.29 4.39 -18.59
C ILE A 289 -8.14 3.49 -19.06
N LYS A 290 -8.03 3.23 -20.37
CA LYS A 290 -6.91 2.46 -20.93
C LYS A 290 -5.55 3.10 -20.62
N GLN A 291 -5.42 4.41 -20.80
CA GLN A 291 -4.18 5.14 -20.50
C GLN A 291 -3.82 5.07 -19.01
N ARG A 292 -4.81 5.26 -18.13
CA ARG A 292 -4.63 5.19 -16.68
C ARG A 292 -4.30 3.77 -16.20
N ALA A 293 -4.90 2.75 -16.82
CA ALA A 293 -4.56 1.35 -16.54
C ALA A 293 -3.10 1.05 -16.87
N ARG A 294 -2.60 1.54 -18.02
CA ARG A 294 -1.17 1.43 -18.39
C ARG A 294 -0.26 2.17 -17.40
N ALA A 295 -0.64 3.39 -17.00
CA ALA A 295 0.10 4.14 -15.99
C ALA A 295 0.20 3.38 -14.65
N TYR A 296 -0.89 2.70 -14.24
CA TYR A 296 -0.88 1.84 -13.06
C TYR A 296 0.11 0.68 -13.18
N VAL A 297 0.10 -0.04 -14.31
CA VAL A 297 1.03 -1.15 -14.54
C VAL A 297 2.48 -0.66 -14.51
N ALA A 298 2.77 0.45 -15.20
CA ALA A 298 4.11 1.01 -15.27
C ALA A 298 4.67 1.47 -13.90
N THR A 299 3.83 1.97 -13.01
CA THR A 299 4.27 2.61 -11.76
C THR A 299 4.07 1.76 -10.51
N CYS A 300 3.00 0.95 -10.46
CA CYS A 300 2.52 0.30 -9.25
C CYS A 300 2.53 -1.22 -9.30
N ILE A 301 2.71 -1.83 -10.47
CA ILE A 301 2.89 -3.29 -10.56
C ILE A 301 4.38 -3.63 -10.45
N ASP A 302 4.64 -4.75 -9.77
CA ASP A 302 5.98 -5.31 -9.62
C ASP A 302 6.63 -5.48 -11.01
N PRO A 303 7.88 -5.02 -11.20
CA PRO A 303 8.56 -5.09 -12.50
C PRO A 303 8.53 -6.46 -13.18
N ILE A 304 8.52 -7.55 -12.42
CA ILE A 304 8.47 -8.90 -12.98
C ILE A 304 7.11 -9.23 -13.58
N SER A 305 6.03 -8.80 -12.94
CA SER A 305 4.68 -9.09 -13.43
C SER A 305 4.22 -8.14 -14.56
N ARG A 306 4.98 -7.06 -14.85
CA ARG A 306 4.58 -6.06 -15.85
C ARG A 306 4.34 -6.62 -17.25
N PRO A 307 5.23 -7.45 -17.84
CA PRO A 307 5.04 -7.92 -19.22
C PRO A 307 3.73 -8.70 -19.41
N GLU A 308 3.34 -9.50 -18.41
CA GLU A 308 2.07 -10.23 -18.41
C GLU A 308 0.88 -9.26 -18.37
N MET A 309 0.94 -8.24 -17.49
CA MET A 309 -0.12 -7.25 -17.35
C MET A 309 -0.23 -6.34 -18.59
N ASP A 310 0.89 -5.98 -19.22
CA ASP A 310 0.90 -5.22 -20.47
C ASP A 310 0.29 -6.03 -21.61
N THR A 311 0.62 -7.33 -21.71
CA THR A 311 -0.01 -8.25 -22.67
C THR A 311 -1.53 -8.34 -22.47
N LEU A 312 -1.99 -8.39 -21.21
CA LEU A 312 -3.40 -8.34 -20.88
C LEU A 312 -4.04 -7.05 -21.40
N LEU A 313 -3.43 -5.90 -21.12
CA LEU A 313 -3.96 -4.60 -21.54
C LEU A 313 -4.03 -4.49 -23.06
N ASP A 314 -3.01 -4.96 -23.79
CA ASP A 314 -3.01 -4.92 -25.25
C ASP A 314 -4.15 -5.74 -25.85
N ARG A 315 -4.46 -6.92 -25.30
CA ARG A 315 -5.59 -7.75 -25.74
C ARG A 315 -6.95 -7.08 -25.51
N VAL A 316 -7.10 -6.28 -24.46
CA VAL A 316 -8.31 -5.50 -24.18
C VAL A 316 -8.43 -4.29 -25.10
N VAL A 317 -7.31 -3.74 -25.56
CA VAL A 317 -7.30 -2.63 -26.53
C VAL A 317 -7.63 -3.12 -27.94
N SER A 318 -7.17 -4.31 -28.32
CA SER A 318 -7.29 -4.86 -29.68
C SER A 318 -8.58 -5.63 -29.97
N TYR A 319 -9.50 -5.80 -29.01
CA TYR A 319 -10.74 -6.53 -29.25
C TYR A 319 -11.65 -5.77 -30.23
N VAL A 320 -11.66 -6.22 -31.49
CA VAL A 320 -12.65 -5.86 -32.50
C VAL A 320 -13.76 -6.91 -32.39
N PRO A 321 -15.02 -6.54 -32.09
CA PRO A 321 -16.12 -7.50 -32.10
C PRO A 321 -16.15 -8.20 -33.45
N ARG A 322 -16.11 -9.53 -33.48
CA ARG A 322 -16.50 -10.27 -34.69
C ARG A 322 -17.97 -9.94 -34.94
N ARG A 323 -18.23 -8.99 -35.82
CA ARG A 323 -19.56 -8.84 -36.42
C ARG A 323 -19.77 -10.10 -37.25
N CYS A 324 -20.62 -11.01 -36.80
CA CYS A 324 -21.18 -12.01 -37.70
C CYS A 324 -22.00 -11.26 -38.77
N PRO A 325 -21.82 -11.57 -40.06
CA PRO A 325 -22.56 -10.95 -41.15
C PRO A 325 -24.06 -11.23 -41.10
#